data_AF-A0A538Q8M4-F1
#
_entry.id   AF-A0A538Q8M4-F1
#
_cell.length_a   1.000
_cell.length_b   1.000
_cell.length_c   1.000
_cell.angle_alpha   90.00
_cell.angle_beta   90.00
_cell.angle_gamma   90.00
#
_symmetry.space_group_name_H-M   'P 1'
#
loop_
_entity.id
_entity.type
_entity.pdbx_description
1 polymer ?
#
loop_
_entity_poly.entity_id
_entity_poly.type
_entity_poly.pdbx_seq_one_letter_code
_entity_poly.pdbx_strand_id
1 'polypeptide(L)'
;MGNPVPDTKTPAIVAFVMVVVGIAIAAMHGLIHGSLVGGIIAAAGAIPACIGMWKGIQQETQGTLALSVTAVLVSLAVGAVLIVLAVVSWLH
;
A
#
# COMPACT_ATOMS: atom_id res chain seq x y z
N MET A 1 6.65 -20.86 28.11
CA MET A 1 5.91 -19.73 27.55
C MET A 1 6.12 -19.75 26.05
N GLY A 2 5.07 -20.01 25.26
CA GLY A 2 5.19 -19.96 23.81
C GLY A 2 5.47 -18.52 23.41
N ASN A 3 6.67 -18.23 22.90
CA ASN A 3 6.97 -16.93 22.33
C ASN A 3 5.92 -16.63 21.26
N PRO A 4 5.29 -15.44 21.24
CA PRO A 4 4.40 -15.08 20.15
C PRO A 4 5.19 -15.21 18.85
N VAL A 5 4.72 -16.07 17.94
CA VAL A 5 5.31 -16.21 16.61
C VAL A 5 5.19 -14.83 15.96
N PRO A 6 6.29 -14.19 15.52
CA PRO A 6 6.18 -12.83 15.04
C PRO A 6 5.35 -12.83 13.76
N ASP A 7 4.22 -12.13 13.79
CA ASP A 7 3.31 -12.00 12.66
C ASP A 7 3.88 -11.02 11.64
N THR A 8 4.24 -11.56 10.47
CA THR A 8 4.94 -10.85 9.40
C THR A 8 4.14 -10.73 8.11
N LYS A 9 3.01 -11.43 8.00
CA LYS A 9 2.15 -11.38 6.80
C LYS A 9 1.02 -10.38 6.95
N THR A 10 0.49 -10.17 8.15
CA THR A 10 -0.58 -9.21 8.40
C THR A 10 -0.24 -7.78 7.97
N PRO A 11 0.96 -7.23 8.20
CA PRO A 11 1.30 -5.89 7.74
C PRO A 11 1.23 -5.74 6.21
N ALA A 12 1.69 -6.75 5.47
CA ALA A 12 1.61 -6.76 4.01
C ALA A 12 0.15 -6.84 3.53
N ILE A 13 -0.70 -7.64 4.19
CA ILE A 13 -2.13 -7.71 3.86
C ILE A 13 -2.83 -6.37 4.10
N VAL A 14 -2.56 -5.71 5.23
CA VAL A 14 -3.11 -4.38 5.54
C VAL A 14 -2.69 -3.36 4.48
N ALA A 15 -1.44 -3.41 4.03
CA ALA A 15 -0.96 -2.55 2.94
C ALA A 15 -1.76 -2.75 1.64
N PHE A 16 -1.99 -4.00 1.23
CA PHE A 16 -2.79 -4.29 0.03
C PHE A 16 -4.25 -3.86 0.20
N VAL A 17 -4.85 -4.05 1.38
CA VAL A 17 -6.20 -3.57 1.67
C VAL A 17 -6.29 -2.05 1.50
N MET A 18 -5.30 -1.29 1.99
CA MET A 18 -5.27 0.17 1.80
C MET A 18 -5.18 0.57 0.33
N VAL A 19 -4.41 -0.16 -0.47
CA VAL A 19 -4.36 0.04 -1.93
C VAL A 19 -5.73 -0.19 -2.57
N VAL A 20 -6.38 -1.32 -2.26
CA VAL A 20 -7.70 -1.66 -2.80
C VAL A 20 -8.74 -0.61 -2.40
N VAL A 21 -8.72 -0.13 -1.16
CA VAL A 21 -9.60 0.94 -0.68
C VAL A 21 -9.34 2.24 -1.45
N GLY A 22 -8.08 2.61 -1.66
CA GLY A 22 -7.72 3.80 -2.43
C GLY A 22 -8.23 3.75 -3.87
N ILE A 23 -8.11 2.59 -4.52
CA ILE A 23 -8.65 2.35 -5.88
C ILE A 23 -10.18 2.41 -5.87
N ALA A 24 -10.85 1.80 -4.89
CA ALA A 24 -12.30 1.83 -4.79
C ALA A 24 -12.84 3.27 -4.63
N ILE A 25 -12.16 4.11 -3.85
CA ILE A 25 -12.50 5.53 -3.70
C ILE A 25 -12.32 6.28 -5.03
N ALA A 26 -11.23 6.03 -5.75
CA ALA A 26 -11.02 6.60 -7.08
C ALA A 26 -12.08 6.13 -8.08
N ALA A 27 -12.52 4.87 -7.99
CA ALA A 27 -13.56 4.34 -8.87
C ALA A 27 -14.92 5.03 -8.68
N MET A 28 -15.26 5.43 -7.45
CA MET A 28 -16.51 6.17 -7.18
C MET A 28 -16.51 7.59 -7.75
N HIS A 29 -15.35 8.25 -7.84
CA HIS A 29 -15.22 9.60 -8.41
C HIS A 29 -14.86 9.62 -9.91
N GLY A 30 -14.56 8.45 -10.48
CA GLY A 30 -14.11 8.30 -11.87
C GLY A 30 -12.60 8.04 -11.94
N LEU A 31 -12.22 6.81 -12.29
CA LEU A 31 -10.83 6.36 -12.34
C LEU A 31 -9.91 7.25 -13.20
N ILE A 32 -10.46 7.87 -14.24
CA ILE A 32 -9.73 8.69 -15.20
C ILE A 32 -9.34 10.06 -14.60
N HIS A 33 -10.15 10.58 -13.68
CA HIS A 33 -9.85 11.82 -12.97
C HIS A 33 -8.92 11.58 -11.76
N GLY A 34 -8.68 10.32 -11.38
CA GLY A 34 -7.91 10.00 -10.18
C GLY A 34 -8.66 10.36 -8.88
N SER A 35 -7.96 10.31 -7.76
CA SER A 35 -8.50 10.74 -6.47
C SER A 35 -7.38 11.08 -5.52
N LEU A 36 -7.36 12.31 -5.03
CA LEU A 36 -6.38 12.73 -4.02
C LEU A 36 -6.54 11.91 -2.73
N VAL A 37 -7.78 11.75 -2.26
CA VAL A 37 -8.10 10.98 -1.04
C VAL A 37 -7.78 9.50 -1.24
N GLY A 38 -8.19 8.92 -2.37
CA GLY A 38 -7.86 7.53 -2.70
C GLY A 38 -6.35 7.29 -2.82
N GLY A 39 -5.63 8.22 -3.43
CA GLY A 39 -4.18 8.17 -3.58
C GLY A 39 -3.43 8.28 -2.26
N ILE A 40 -3.85 9.17 -1.36
CA ILE A 40 -3.27 9.30 0.00
C ILE A 40 -3.48 8.01 0.79
N ILE A 41 -4.68 7.42 0.75
CA ILE A 41 -4.97 6.16 1.44
C ILE A 41 -4.14 5.01 0.86
N ALA A 42 -4.06 4.91 -0.47
CA ALA A 42 -3.22 3.93 -1.13
C ALA A 42 -1.74 4.09 -0.73
N ALA A 43 -1.21 5.32 -0.71
CA ALA A 43 0.16 5.62 -0.30
C ALA A 43 0.42 5.35 1.20
N ALA A 44 -0.58 5.54 2.07
CA ALA A 44 -0.47 5.22 3.49
C ALA A 44 -0.23 3.71 3.73
N GLY A 45 -0.61 2.85 2.77
CA GLY A 45 -0.29 1.42 2.76
C GLY A 45 1.23 1.12 2.79
N ALA A 46 2.08 2.08 2.42
CA ALA A 46 3.52 1.92 2.49
C ALA A 46 4.01 1.79 3.94
N ILE A 47 3.32 2.40 4.90
CA ILE A 47 3.66 2.33 6.33
C ILE A 47 3.61 0.88 6.85
N PRO A 48 2.47 0.17 6.79
CA PRO A 48 2.41 -1.22 7.22
C PRO A 48 3.29 -2.15 6.35
N ALA A 49 3.48 -1.84 5.06
CA ALA A 49 4.41 -2.60 4.22
C ALA A 49 5.88 -2.47 4.67
N CYS A 50 6.32 -1.27 5.05
CA CYS A 50 7.65 -1.05 5.64
C CYS A 50 7.83 -1.78 6.98
N ILE A 51 6.79 -1.83 7.82
CA ILE A 51 6.80 -2.63 9.06
C ILE A 51 6.93 -4.13 8.74
N GLY A 52 6.20 -4.61 7.73
CA GLY A 52 6.34 -6.00 7.23
C GLY A 52 7.75 -6.30 6.76
N MET A 53 8.37 -5.38 6.02
CA MET A 53 9.73 -5.51 5.50
C MET A 53 10.75 -5.60 6.64
N TRP A 54 10.66 -4.71 7.62
CA TRP A 54 11.48 -4.74 8.83
C TRP A 54 11.39 -6.09 9.54
N LYS A 55 10.18 -6.60 9.75
CA LYS A 55 9.99 -7.91 10.41
C LYS A 55 10.47 -9.08 9.55
N GLY A 56 10.32 -8.99 8.23
CA GLY A 56 10.83 -9.99 7.29
C GLY A 56 12.34 -10.13 7.35
N ILE A 57 13.05 -9.00 7.47
CA ILE A 57 14.52 -8.96 7.70
C ILE A 57 14.87 -9.66 9.02
N GLN A 58 14.15 -9.36 10.11
CA GLN A 58 14.40 -9.98 11.42
C GLN A 58 14.17 -11.49 11.46
N GLN A 59 13.30 -12.02 10.60
CA GLN A 59 13.00 -13.45 10.51
C GLN A 59 13.83 -14.20 9.47
N GLU A 60 14.71 -13.51 8.73
CA GLU A 60 15.44 -14.06 7.59
C GLU A 60 14.53 -14.75 6.54
N THR A 61 13.28 -14.28 6.43
CA THR A 61 12.28 -14.90 5.53
C THR A 61 12.23 -14.17 4.19
N GLN A 62 12.82 -14.78 3.16
CA GLN A 62 12.80 -14.21 1.80
C GLN A 62 11.38 -13.97 1.27
N GLY A 63 10.44 -14.88 1.54
CA GLY A 63 9.05 -14.75 1.05
C GLY A 63 8.31 -13.56 1.65
N THR A 64 8.45 -13.33 2.96
CA THR A 64 7.83 -12.21 3.65
C THR A 64 8.46 -10.88 3.23
N LEU A 65 9.79 -10.86 3.07
CA LEU A 65 10.51 -9.70 2.59
C LEU A 65 10.02 -9.31 1.19
N ALA A 66 9.96 -10.27 0.27
CA ALA A 66 9.49 -10.06 -1.10
C ALA A 66 8.06 -9.50 -1.12
N LEU A 67 7.14 -10.10 -0.36
CA LEU A 67 5.75 -9.63 -0.26
C LEU A 67 5.66 -8.20 0.27
N SER A 68 6.46 -7.87 1.28
CA SER A 68 6.46 -6.53 1.88
C SER A 68 7.03 -5.48 0.93
N VAL A 69 8.11 -5.82 0.21
CA VAL A 69 8.68 -4.95 -0.83
C VAL A 69 7.67 -4.71 -1.96
N THR A 70 7.01 -5.77 -2.45
CA THR A 70 5.96 -5.63 -3.47
C THR A 70 4.81 -4.77 -2.95
N ALA A 71 4.40 -4.94 -1.70
CA ALA A 71 3.35 -4.13 -1.09
C ALA A 71 3.74 -2.64 -1.01
N VAL A 72 4.98 -2.31 -0.65
CA VAL A 72 5.49 -0.91 -0.68
C VAL A 72 5.43 -0.35 -2.10
N LEU A 73 5.98 -1.08 -3.08
CA LEU A 73 6.05 -0.60 -4.46
C LEU A 73 4.66 -0.37 -5.05
N VAL A 74 3.74 -1.31 -4.85
CA VAL A 74 2.36 -1.19 -5.34
C VAL A 74 1.64 -0.04 -4.64
N SER A 75 1.80 0.10 -3.32
CA SER A 75 1.20 1.18 -2.54
C SER A 75 1.63 2.56 -3.02
N LEU A 76 2.94 2.77 -3.20
CA LEU A 76 3.47 4.05 -3.68
C LEU A 76 3.12 4.30 -5.14
N ALA A 77 3.20 3.29 -6.01
CA ALA A 77 2.86 3.43 -7.42
C ALA A 77 1.38 3.82 -7.61
N VAL A 78 0.46 3.10 -6.96
CA VAL A 78 -0.98 3.40 -7.05
C VAL A 78 -1.29 4.75 -6.43
N GLY A 79 -0.73 5.05 -5.26
CA GLY A 79 -0.90 6.34 -4.61
C GLY A 79 -0.44 7.50 -5.50
N ALA A 80 0.76 7.40 -6.08
CA ALA A 80 1.30 8.41 -6.98
C ALA A 80 0.44 8.58 -8.24
N VAL A 81 0.04 7.48 -8.90
CA VAL A 81 -0.81 7.54 -10.11
C VAL A 81 -2.12 8.26 -9.81
N LEU A 82 -2.82 7.90 -8.72
CA LEU A 82 -4.10 8.52 -8.38
C LEU A 82 -3.96 10.01 -8.03
N ILE A 83 -2.88 10.41 -7.37
CA ILE A 83 -2.60 11.81 -7.05
C ILE A 83 -2.26 12.60 -8.32
N VAL A 84 -1.40 12.06 -9.18
CA VAL A 84 -1.01 12.72 -10.44
C VAL A 84 -2.22 12.90 -11.35
N LEU A 85 -3.06 11.87 -11.51
CA LEU A 85 -4.28 11.97 -12.30
C LEU A 85 -5.24 13.04 -11.73
N ALA A 86 -5.37 13.11 -10.40
CA ALA A 86 -6.17 14.15 -9.75
C ALA A 86 -5.65 15.56 -10.06
N VAL A 87 -4.34 15.77 -9.99
CA VAL A 87 -3.72 17.06 -10.32
C VAL A 87 -3.90 17.40 -11.80
N VAL A 88 -3.67 16.46 -12.71
CA VAL A 88 -3.85 16.69 -14.16
C VAL A 88 -5.30 17.03 -14.50
N SER A 89 -6.26 16.31 -13.90
CA SER A 89 -7.68 16.56 -14.10
C SER A 89 -8.16 17.91 -13.55
N TRP A 90 -7.43 18.47 -12.60
CA TRP A 90 -7.71 19.80 -12.06
C TRP A 90 -7.12 20.93 -12.92
N LEU A 91 -6.08 20.64 -13.72
CA LEU A 91 -5.41 21.61 -14.58
C LEU A 91 -6.00 21.69 -16.01
N HIS A 92 -6.76 20.68 -16.45
CA HIS A 92 -7.46 20.64 -17.73
C HIS A 92 -8.95 20.93 -17.55
#